data_AF-A0A101XGU6-F1
#
_entry.id   AF-A0A101XGU6-F1
#
_cell.length_a   1.000
_cell.length_b   1.000
_cell.length_c   1.000
_cell.angle_alpha   90.00
_cell.angle_beta   90.00
_cell.angle_gamma   90.00
#
_symmetry.space_group_name_H-M   'P 1'
#
loop_
_entity.id
_entity.type
_entity.pdbx_description
1 polymer ?
#
loop_
_entity_poly.entity_id
_entity_poly.type
_entity_poly.pdbx_seq_one_letter_code
_entity_poly.pdbx_strand_id
1 'polypeptide(L)'
;MRLDNGVEISIDKVESRVVAIAVGVGIGSIYEEPNQRGISHLLEHMMFKSNKWIKGEELDMMIEGLGGMANAFTGRDYTIYVFEATARECTPIDRYSMQDDGERYVSIGRIHK
;
A
#
# COMPACT_ATOMS: atom_id res chain seq x y z
N MET A 1 -5.68 -11.18 -10.12
CA MET A 1 -7.15 -11.31 -9.99
C MET A 1 -7.80 -9.93 -9.96
N ARG A 2 -9.09 -9.83 -10.28
CA ARG A 2 -9.87 -8.59 -10.20
C ARG A 2 -11.07 -8.79 -9.30
N LEU A 3 -11.31 -7.86 -8.38
CA LEU A 3 -12.45 -7.87 -7.46
C LEU A 3 -13.68 -7.23 -8.10
N ASP A 4 -14.87 -7.52 -7.56
CA ASP A 4 -16.15 -6.97 -8.04
C ASP A 4 -16.20 -5.43 -7.98
N ASN A 5 -15.46 -4.83 -7.05
CA ASN A 5 -15.33 -3.37 -6.92
C ASN A 5 -14.33 -2.75 -7.90
N GLY A 6 -13.78 -3.54 -8.85
CA GLY A 6 -12.88 -3.07 -9.90
C GLY A 6 -11.40 -3.08 -9.54
N VAL A 7 -11.02 -3.31 -8.28
CA VAL A 7 -9.62 -3.37 -7.83
C VAL A 7 -8.91 -4.55 -8.48
N GLU A 8 -7.74 -4.29 -9.06
CA GLU A 8 -6.86 -5.32 -9.61
C GLU A 8 -5.79 -5.68 -8.58
N ILE A 9 -5.57 -6.98 -8.39
CA ILE A 9 -4.58 -7.54 -7.48
C ILE A 9 -3.66 -8.44 -8.28
N SER A 10 -2.38 -8.08 -8.36
CA SER A 10 -1.32 -8.93 -8.89
C SER A 10 -0.48 -9.46 -7.73
N ILE A 11 -0.16 -10.75 -7.77
CA ILE A 11 0.70 -11.38 -6.77
C ILE A 11 1.88 -12.01 -7.51
N ASP A 12 3.09 -11.64 -7.10
CA ASP A 12 4.30 -12.32 -7.53
C ASP A 12 4.86 -13.11 -6.34
N LYS A 13 5.11 -14.39 -6.56
CA LYS A 13 5.48 -15.31 -5.49
C LYS A 13 6.95 -15.64 -5.63
N VAL A 14 7.74 -15.14 -4.67
CA VAL A 14 9.19 -15.33 -4.63
C VAL A 14 9.60 -15.85 -3.26
N GLU A 15 10.57 -16.76 -3.22
CA GLU A 15 11.19 -17.19 -1.96
C GLU A 15 12.03 -16.04 -1.39
N SER A 16 11.48 -15.30 -0.43
CA SER A 16 12.11 -14.14 0.18
C SER A 16 11.87 -14.07 1.68
N ARG A 17 12.83 -13.49 2.41
CA ARG A 17 12.67 -13.15 3.84
C ARG A 17 11.96 -11.80 4.05
N VAL A 18 11.63 -11.12 2.97
CA VAL A 18 10.96 -9.82 2.93
C VAL A 18 9.68 -9.97 2.13
N VAL A 19 8.64 -9.27 2.57
CA VAL A 19 7.41 -9.09 1.82
C VAL A 19 7.24 -7.61 1.49
N ALA A 20 6.69 -7.33 0.31
CA ALA A 20 6.35 -5.99 -0.13
C ALA A 20 4.89 -5.94 -0.57
N ILE A 21 4.22 -4.83 -0.29
CA ILE A 21 2.88 -4.53 -0.79
C ILE A 21 2.96 -3.15 -1.45
N ALA A 22 2.43 -3.06 -2.67
CA ALA A 22 2.28 -1.80 -3.37
C ALA A 22 0.80 -1.54 -3.69
N VAL A 23 0.33 -0.35 -3.36
CA VAL A 23 -1.02 0.12 -3.68
C VAL A 23 -0.90 1.30 -4.63
N GLY A 24 -1.30 1.10 -5.88
CA GLY A 24 -1.34 2.13 -6.91
C GLY A 24 -2.74 2.71 -7.06
N VAL A 25 -2.83 4.04 -7.06
CA VAL A 25 -4.05 4.79 -7.35
C VAL A 25 -3.82 5.53 -8.67
N GLY A 26 -4.75 5.38 -9.63
CA GLY A 26 -4.70 6.05 -10.95
C GLY A 26 -5.01 7.55 -10.93
N ILE A 27 -4.51 8.27 -9.93
CA ILE A 27 -4.61 9.73 -9.79
C ILE A 27 -3.21 10.26 -9.45
N GLY A 28 -2.84 11.36 -10.08
CA GLY A 28 -1.60 12.12 -9.89
C GLY A 28 -1.81 13.56 -10.35
N SER A 29 -0.73 14.32 -10.52
CA SER A 29 -0.81 15.77 -10.74
C SER A 29 -1.57 16.23 -12.00
N ILE A 30 -1.75 15.39 -13.02
CA ILE A 30 -2.50 15.71 -14.25
C ILE A 30 -4.01 15.86 -14.01
N TYR A 31 -4.51 15.27 -12.93
CA TYR A 31 -5.93 15.32 -12.59
C TYR A 31 -6.26 16.49 -11.63
N GLU A 32 -5.29 17.33 -11.31
CA GLU A 32 -5.48 18.48 -10.42
C GLU A 32 -6.04 19.68 -11.19
N GLU A 33 -7.10 20.28 -10.65
CA GLU A 33 -7.56 21.58 -11.12
C GLU A 33 -6.55 22.69 -10.77
N PRO A 34 -6.56 23.84 -11.46
CA PRO A 34 -5.62 24.93 -11.19
C PRO A 34 -5.60 25.40 -9.73
N ASN A 35 -6.73 25.33 -9.03
CA ASN A 35 -6.87 25.67 -7.60
C ASN A 35 -6.51 24.51 -6.64
N GLN A 36 -6.17 23.33 -7.17
CA GLN A 36 -5.81 22.13 -6.41
C GLN A 36 -4.34 21.74 -6.60
N ARG A 37 -3.55 22.54 -7.31
CA ARG A 37 -2.16 22.20 -7.63
C ARG A 37 -1.36 21.83 -6.38
N GLY A 38 -0.75 20.65 -6.42
CA GLY A 38 0.02 20.07 -5.32
C GLY A 38 -0.79 19.21 -4.35
N ILE A 39 -2.11 19.07 -4.52
CA ILE A 39 -2.95 18.27 -3.63
C ILE A 39 -2.60 16.78 -3.67
N SER A 40 -2.20 16.24 -4.82
CA SER A 40 -1.86 14.81 -4.94
C SER A 40 -0.61 14.50 -4.12
N HIS A 41 0.41 15.34 -4.23
CA HIS A 41 1.62 15.22 -3.41
C HIS A 41 1.32 15.49 -1.92
N LEU A 42 0.45 16.45 -1.60
CA LEU A 42 0.03 16.65 -0.22
C LEU A 42 -0.66 15.39 0.36
N LEU A 43 -1.59 14.80 -0.39
CA LEU A 43 -2.32 13.60 0.03
C LEU A 43 -1.41 12.38 0.17
N GLU A 44 -0.37 12.27 -0.67
CA GLU A 44 0.69 11.28 -0.53
C GLU A 44 1.32 11.35 0.88
N HIS A 45 1.78 12.53 1.30
CA HIS A 45 2.34 12.74 2.64
C HIS A 45 1.34 12.49 3.76
N MET A 46 0.09 12.92 3.56
CA MET A 46 -0.96 12.79 4.59
C MET A 46 -1.42 11.33 4.80
N MET A 47 -1.19 10.43 3.84
CA MET A 47 -1.57 9.02 3.96
C MET A 47 -0.87 8.36 5.17
N PHE A 48 0.38 8.72 5.44
CA PHE A 48 1.16 8.18 6.56
C PHE A 48 0.88 8.84 7.92
N LYS A 49 0.00 9.85 7.96
CA LYS A 49 -0.36 10.53 9.20
C LYS A 49 -1.55 9.85 9.86
N SER A 50 -2.11 10.51 10.87
CA SER A 50 -3.21 9.95 11.64
C SER A 50 -4.49 9.77 10.80
N ASN A 51 -5.20 8.69 11.06
CA ASN A 51 -6.57 8.47 10.60
C ASN A 51 -7.49 8.21 11.82
N LYS A 52 -8.71 7.73 11.59
CA LYS A 52 -9.66 7.46 12.68
C LYS A 52 -9.23 6.29 13.60
N TRP A 53 -8.33 5.42 13.14
CA TRP A 53 -7.87 4.22 13.85
C TRP A 53 -6.41 4.29 14.29
N ILE A 54 -5.54 4.91 13.49
CA ILE A 54 -4.09 5.02 13.73
C ILE A 54 -3.76 6.48 14.03
N LYS A 55 -3.02 6.75 15.11
CA LYS A 55 -2.73 8.10 15.62
C LYS A 55 -1.25 8.41 15.64
N GLY A 56 -0.91 9.69 15.50
CA GLY A 56 0.47 10.18 15.54
C GLY A 56 1.38 9.41 14.59
N GLU A 57 2.42 8.83 15.18
CA GLU A 57 3.50 8.07 14.53
C GLU A 57 3.30 6.55 14.67
N GLU A 58 2.11 6.08 15.08
CA GLU A 58 1.84 4.66 15.28
C GLU A 58 2.06 3.82 14.02
N LEU A 59 1.75 4.35 12.84
CA LEU A 59 2.00 3.63 11.58
C LEU A 59 3.50 3.37 11.38
N ASP A 60 4.31 4.42 11.54
CA ASP A 60 5.76 4.36 11.36
C ASP A 60 6.38 3.39 12.40
N MET A 61 5.98 3.52 13.67
CA MET A 61 6.43 2.62 14.75
C MET A 61 6.05 1.16 14.51
N MET A 62 4.83 0.89 14.00
CA MET A 62 4.42 -0.47 13.66
C MET A 62 5.31 -1.05 12.58
N ILE A 63 5.55 -0.31 11.50
CA ILE A 63 6.31 -0.80 10.33
C ILE A 63 7.80 -0.98 10.69
N GLU A 64 8.39 -0.03 11.40
CA GLU A 64 9.77 -0.13 11.90
C GLU A 64 9.92 -1.29 12.89
N GLY A 65 8.92 -1.53 13.73
CA GLY A 65 8.86 -2.68 14.64
C GLY A 65 8.94 -4.03 13.92
N LEU A 66 8.42 -4.11 12.68
CA LEU A 66 8.52 -5.30 11.82
C LEU A 66 9.84 -5.43 11.06
N GLY A 67 10.80 -4.52 11.33
CA GLY A 67 12.03 -4.35 10.56
C GLY A 67 11.78 -3.88 9.12
N GLY A 68 10.67 -3.16 8.91
CA GLY A 68 10.19 -2.72 7.62
C GLY A 68 10.37 -1.23 7.34
N MET A 69 9.90 -0.80 6.18
CA MET A 69 9.77 0.62 5.83
C MET A 69 8.52 0.88 4.99
N ALA A 70 8.11 2.15 4.97
CA ALA A 70 7.00 2.65 4.17
C ALA A 70 7.51 3.77 3.27
N ASN A 71 6.99 3.85 2.05
CA ASN A 71 7.31 4.94 1.12
C ASN A 71 6.14 5.23 0.19
N ALA A 72 6.14 6.40 -0.44
CA ALA A 72 5.20 6.72 -1.50
C ALA A 72 5.83 7.65 -2.54
N PHE A 73 5.18 7.70 -3.70
CA PHE A 73 5.58 8.61 -4.77
C PHE A 73 4.39 8.94 -5.66
N THR A 74 4.25 10.24 -5.94
CA THR A 74 3.23 10.80 -6.83
C THR A 74 3.84 11.18 -8.16
N GLY A 75 3.36 10.53 -9.20
CA GLY A 75 3.67 10.84 -10.59
C GLY A 75 2.67 11.80 -11.22
N ARG A 76 2.72 11.89 -12.54
CA ARG A 76 1.80 12.72 -13.32
C ARG A 76 0.39 12.14 -13.32
N ASP A 77 0.25 10.83 -13.46
CA ASP A 77 -1.03 10.13 -13.65
C ASP A 77 -1.28 9.03 -12.62
N TYR A 78 -0.45 8.94 -11.58
CA TYR A 78 -0.56 7.94 -10.53
C TYR A 78 0.02 8.43 -9.19
N THR A 79 -0.38 7.77 -8.11
CA THR A 79 0.27 7.79 -6.80
C THR A 79 0.42 6.35 -6.34
N ILE A 80 1.60 5.98 -5.85
CA ILE A 80 1.89 4.63 -5.37
C ILE A 80 2.35 4.71 -3.93
N TYR A 81 1.80 3.82 -3.10
CA TYR A 81 2.21 3.59 -1.71
C TYR A 81 2.84 2.22 -1.60
N VAL A 82 4.01 2.12 -0.97
CA VAL A 82 4.78 0.90 -0.82
C VAL A 82 5.04 0.65 0.65
N PHE A 83 4.85 -0.60 1.07
CA PHE A 83 5.15 -1.10 2.40
C PHE A 83 6.00 -2.35 2.25
N GLU A 84 7.07 -2.44 3.01
CA GLU A 84 7.92 -3.63 3.05
C GLU A 84 8.27 -3.98 4.49
N ALA A 85 8.34 -5.27 4.79
CA ALA A 85 8.60 -5.77 6.13
C ALA A 85 9.23 -7.16 6.09
N THR A 86 9.77 -7.61 7.23
CA THR A 86 10.23 -9.00 7.33
C THR A 86 9.05 -9.95 7.21
N ALA A 87 9.21 -10.97 6.38
CA ALA A 87 8.14 -11.94 6.12
C ALA A 87 7.68 -12.59 7.44
N ARG A 88 8.59 -12.83 8.39
CA ARG A 88 8.34 -13.51 9.68
C ARG A 88 7.14 -12.98 10.45
N GLU A 89 6.83 -11.70 10.32
CA GLU A 89 5.85 -11.01 11.16
C GLU A 89 4.59 -10.60 10.38
N CYS A 90 4.58 -10.79 9.07
CA CYS A 90 3.36 -10.62 8.28
C CYS A 90 2.42 -11.81 8.51
N THR A 91 1.31 -11.51 9.18
CA THR A 91 0.15 -12.38 9.25
C THR A 91 -0.59 -12.28 7.91
N PRO A 92 -0.94 -13.41 7.26
CA PRO A 92 -1.82 -13.39 6.11
C PRO A 92 -3.13 -12.64 6.44
N ILE A 93 -3.68 -11.91 5.47
CA ILE A 93 -4.97 -11.20 5.57
C ILE A 93 -6.16 -12.17 5.75
N ASP A 94 -5.91 -13.48 5.77
CA ASP A 94 -6.82 -14.64 5.79
C ASP A 94 -7.86 -14.70 6.93
N ARG A 95 -8.02 -13.67 7.76
CA ARG A 95 -9.24 -13.53 8.58
C ARG A 95 -10.51 -13.33 7.74
N TYR A 96 -10.38 -13.10 6.43
CA TYR A 96 -11.43 -13.30 5.42
C TYR A 96 -10.91 -14.22 4.30
N SER A 97 -10.91 -15.54 4.59
CA SER A 97 -10.88 -16.66 3.64
C SER A 97 -9.74 -16.70 2.60
N MET A 98 -8.61 -17.28 2.98
CA MET A 98 -7.92 -18.32 2.21
C MET A 98 -7.27 -19.29 3.20
N GLN A 99 -7.24 -20.58 2.87
CA GLN A 99 -6.73 -21.62 3.76
C GLN A 99 -5.20 -21.56 3.85
N ASP A 100 -4.74 -21.61 5.10
CA ASP A 100 -3.35 -21.64 5.57
C ASP A 100 -2.57 -22.83 4.98
N ASP A 101 -1.57 -22.53 4.15
CA ASP A 101 -0.51 -23.45 3.70
C ASP A 101 0.92 -22.91 3.90
N GLY A 102 1.09 -21.86 4.72
CA GLY A 102 2.41 -21.45 5.19
C GLY A 102 3.28 -20.60 4.24
N GLU A 103 2.72 -20.04 3.16
CA GLU A 103 3.50 -19.23 2.20
C GLU A 103 3.01 -17.77 2.12
N ARG A 104 3.96 -16.81 2.04
CA ARG A 104 3.72 -15.36 2.22
C ARG A 104 3.79 -14.59 0.89
N TYR A 105 3.00 -13.51 0.76
CA TYR A 105 2.56 -12.93 -0.52
C TYR A 105 3.06 -11.50 -0.76
N VAL A 106 3.57 -11.18 -1.96
CA VAL A 106 3.75 -9.79 -2.44
C VAL A 106 2.51 -9.39 -3.23
N SER A 107 1.78 -8.33 -2.83
CA SER A 107 0.59 -7.85 -3.55
C SER A 107 0.85 -6.49 -4.17
N ILE A 108 0.76 -6.39 -5.51
CA ILE A 108 0.74 -5.14 -6.26
C ILE A 108 -0.72 -4.91 -6.68
N GLY A 109 -1.42 -4.06 -5.95
CA GLY A 109 -2.81 -3.70 -6.26
C GLY A 109 -2.87 -2.40 -7.05
N ARG A 110 -3.44 -2.40 -8.26
CA ARG A 110 -3.72 -1.18 -9.04
C ARG A 110 -5.21 -0.89 -8.99
N ILE A 111 -5.58 0.29 -8.49
CA ILE A 111 -6.97 0.77 -8.48
C ILE A 111 -7.17 1.65 -9.72
N HIS A 112 -7.90 1.12 -10.71
CA HIS A 112 -8.43 1.89 -11.84
C HIS A 112 -9.87 2.35 -11.54
N LYS A 113 -10.24 3.49 -12.12
CA LYS A 113 -11.60 4.05 -12.13
C LYS A 113 -12.61 3.11 -12.79
#